data_AF-A0A285Z0G1-F1
#
_entry.id   AF-A0A285Z0G1-F1
#
_cell.length_a   1.000
_cell.length_b   1.000
_cell.length_c   1.000
_cell.angle_alpha   90.00
_cell.angle_beta   90.00
_cell.angle_gamma   90.00
#
_symmetry.space_group_name_H-M   'P 1'
#
loop_
_entity.id
_entity.type
_entity.pdbx_description
1 polymer ?
#
loop_
_entity_poly.entity_id
_entity_poly.type
_entity_poly.pdbx_seq_one_letter_code
_entity_poly.pdbx_strand_id
1 'polypeptide(L)'
;MTDHTTGDGPGGDAFAQQSASSSGWDVQTHEVMMGYLAEGDWPVGIDYPAFQAAYLQGRPANNFVYTDLQLSTKNVGAMVLNPKHPMRIDGTCSAAWWGDAAIVNGTFQIFVNASPNPYFDNLFYYWQMDGGELGTLTFYGFKNVTDNLFVSVVNEQLLLYTRVYKGAVPRDQVETTKPWLMGELNLYLGDFVRYNILGMRFGSVGALLTFGAFFVGQNLRFMKVKLMGRPAPDETSSQ
;
A
#
# COMPACT_ATOMS: atom_id res chain seq x y z
N MET A 1 -53.21 52.13 -6.13
CA MET A 1 -53.61 50.95 -5.33
C MET A 1 -52.60 49.87 -5.63
N THR A 2 -51.72 49.59 -4.66
CA THR A 2 -51.08 48.30 -4.27
C THR A 2 -50.70 47.27 -5.35
N ASP A 3 -49.62 46.49 -5.29
CA ASP A 3 -48.33 46.40 -4.57
C ASP A 3 -47.69 45.06 -5.05
N HIS A 4 -46.37 44.92 -4.96
CA HIS A 4 -45.55 43.67 -4.93
C HIS A 4 -45.63 42.65 -6.12
N THR A 5 -44.57 41.96 -6.59
CA THR A 5 -43.21 41.69 -6.11
C THR A 5 -42.33 41.19 -7.28
N THR A 6 -41.03 41.45 -7.16
CA THR A 6 -39.86 41.10 -7.98
C THR A 6 -39.49 39.61 -8.01
N GLY A 7 -38.83 39.18 -9.08
CA GLY A 7 -38.10 37.90 -9.19
C GLY A 7 -36.92 38.03 -10.15
N ASP A 8 -35.82 38.59 -9.66
CA ASP A 8 -34.49 38.57 -10.30
C ASP A 8 -33.90 37.16 -10.22
N GLY A 9 -33.43 36.64 -11.36
CA GLY A 9 -32.55 35.47 -11.41
C GLY A 9 -31.14 35.89 -11.79
N PRO A 10 -30.13 35.73 -10.92
CA PRO A 10 -28.74 35.83 -11.33
C PRO A 10 -28.25 34.43 -11.75
N GLY A 11 -27.91 34.29 -13.03
CA GLY A 11 -27.08 33.20 -13.53
C GLY A 11 -25.69 33.33 -12.94
N GLY A 12 -25.43 32.55 -11.89
CA GLY A 12 -24.15 32.48 -11.22
C GLY A 12 -23.15 31.64 -12.02
N ASP A 13 -22.05 32.28 -12.40
CA ASP A 13 -20.78 31.64 -12.71
C ASP A 13 -20.35 30.76 -11.52
N ALA A 14 -20.64 29.46 -11.60
CA ALA A 14 -20.10 28.45 -10.71
C ALA A 14 -18.99 27.69 -11.44
N PHE A 15 -17.90 28.39 -11.77
CA PHE A 15 -16.60 27.72 -11.78
C PHE A 15 -16.38 27.27 -10.34
N ALA A 16 -16.62 25.97 -10.11
CA ALA A 16 -16.34 25.32 -8.85
C ALA A 16 -14.88 25.58 -8.49
N GLN A 17 -14.66 26.57 -7.62
CA GLN A 17 -13.50 26.62 -6.76
C GLN A 17 -13.46 25.25 -6.08
N GLN A 18 -12.48 24.44 -6.47
CA GLN A 18 -12.03 23.30 -5.70
C GLN A 18 -11.49 23.89 -4.39
N SER A 19 -12.41 24.13 -3.46
CA SER A 19 -12.08 24.46 -2.09
C SER A 19 -11.23 23.31 -1.57
N ALA A 20 -9.97 23.62 -1.25
CA ALA A 20 -9.10 22.73 -0.50
C ALA A 20 -9.85 22.33 0.77
N SER A 21 -10.47 21.16 0.77
CA SER A 21 -10.95 20.56 2.01
C SER A 21 -9.68 20.22 2.79
N SER A 22 -9.45 20.94 3.88
CA SER A 22 -8.46 20.57 4.88
C SER A 22 -8.92 19.23 5.46
N SER A 23 -8.51 18.13 4.82
CA SER A 23 -9.05 16.80 5.04
C SER A 23 -8.71 16.21 6.42
N GLY A 24 -8.12 17.01 7.32
CA GLY A 24 -7.63 16.58 8.62
C GLY A 24 -6.45 15.59 8.52
N TRP A 25 -5.97 15.30 7.32
CA TRP A 25 -4.86 14.40 7.04
C TRP A 25 -3.60 15.19 6.73
N ASP A 26 -2.49 14.77 7.32
CA ASP A 26 -1.15 15.31 7.03
C ASP A 26 -0.63 14.82 5.68
N VAL A 27 -0.88 13.56 5.35
CA VAL A 27 -0.48 12.94 4.08
C VAL A 27 -1.61 12.06 3.57
N GLN A 28 -1.87 12.12 2.27
CA GLN A 28 -2.79 11.25 1.57
C GLN A 28 -2.25 10.86 0.20
N THR A 29 -2.35 9.58 -0.16
CA THR A 29 -2.04 9.05 -1.49
C THR A 29 -3.06 7.97 -1.89
N HIS A 30 -3.03 7.57 -3.15
CA HIS A 30 -3.94 6.61 -3.76
C HIS A 30 -3.14 5.55 -4.53
N GLU A 31 -3.55 4.29 -4.40
CA GLU A 31 -2.95 3.15 -5.11
C GLU A 31 -4.02 2.25 -5.69
N VAL A 32 -3.91 1.97 -6.99
CA VAL A 32 -4.71 0.95 -7.66
C VAL A 32 -3.80 -0.21 -8.02
N MET A 33 -4.02 -1.39 -7.45
CA MET A 33 -3.18 -2.56 -7.72
C MET A 33 -4.01 -3.72 -8.26
N MET A 34 -3.44 -4.43 -9.22
CA MET A 34 -4.11 -5.50 -9.95
C MET A 34 -3.19 -6.68 -10.16
N GLY A 35 -3.71 -7.89 -10.06
CA GLY A 35 -2.92 -9.07 -10.32
C GLY A 35 -3.71 -10.36 -10.16
N TYR A 36 -2.99 -11.43 -9.88
CA TYR A 36 -3.58 -12.76 -9.81
C TYR A 36 -3.13 -13.46 -8.56
N LEU A 37 -4.08 -14.12 -7.91
CA LEU A 37 -3.84 -14.99 -6.76
C LEU A 37 -4.26 -16.43 -7.12
N ALA A 38 -3.76 -17.39 -6.36
CA ALA A 38 -4.17 -18.78 -6.47
C ALA A 38 -4.51 -19.35 -5.09
N GLU A 39 -5.58 -20.16 -5.05
CA GLU A 39 -5.87 -21.04 -3.93
C GLU A 39 -4.91 -22.24 -3.95
N GLY A 40 -4.42 -22.65 -2.78
CA GLY A 40 -3.49 -23.76 -2.70
C GLY A 40 -2.92 -24.02 -1.31
N ASP A 41 -2.02 -25.00 -1.26
CA ASP A 41 -1.20 -25.29 -0.09
C ASP A 41 0.10 -24.48 -0.15
N TRP A 42 0.01 -23.22 0.26
CA TRP A 42 1.14 -22.29 0.20
C TRP A 42 1.91 -22.26 1.52
N PRO A 43 3.23 -22.02 1.48
CA PRO A 43 4.05 -21.94 2.69
C PRO A 43 3.69 -20.73 3.56
N VAL A 44 4.00 -20.84 4.85
CA VAL A 44 4.00 -19.71 5.79
C VAL A 44 5.26 -18.85 5.59
N GLY A 45 5.24 -17.60 6.05
CA GLY A 45 6.38 -16.69 5.92
C GLY A 45 6.61 -16.15 4.50
N ILE A 46 7.81 -15.62 4.26
CA ILE A 46 8.22 -15.01 3.00
C ILE A 46 8.98 -16.04 2.14
N ASP A 47 8.35 -16.47 1.04
CA ASP A 47 8.93 -17.35 0.03
C ASP A 47 8.63 -16.78 -1.37
N TYR A 48 9.60 -16.05 -1.94
CA TYR A 48 9.43 -15.36 -3.23
C TYR A 48 9.10 -16.31 -4.39
N PRO A 49 9.79 -17.45 -4.56
CA PRO A 49 9.37 -18.46 -5.53
C PRO A 49 7.91 -18.91 -5.38
N ALA A 50 7.41 -19.08 -4.16
CA ALA A 50 6.01 -19.46 -3.93
C ALA A 50 5.02 -18.38 -4.38
N PHE A 51 5.30 -17.10 -4.13
CA PHE A 51 4.47 -15.99 -4.63
C PHE A 51 4.40 -15.97 -6.16
N GLN A 52 5.55 -16.12 -6.81
CA GLN A 52 5.61 -16.14 -8.27
C GLN A 52 4.88 -17.36 -8.84
N ALA A 53 5.05 -18.54 -8.22
CA ALA A 53 4.35 -19.75 -8.63
C ALA A 53 2.82 -19.58 -8.50
N ALA A 54 2.35 -18.99 -7.39
CA ALA A 54 0.93 -18.73 -7.18
C ALA A 54 0.36 -17.72 -8.18
N TYR A 55 1.11 -16.65 -8.50
CA TYR A 55 0.74 -15.71 -9.57
C TYR A 55 0.63 -16.40 -10.94
N LEU A 56 1.62 -17.23 -11.30
CA LEU A 56 1.63 -17.98 -12.56
C LEU A 56 0.51 -19.01 -12.64
N GLN A 57 0.08 -19.58 -11.51
CA GLN A 57 -1.08 -20.47 -11.43
C GLN A 57 -2.41 -19.70 -11.54
N GLY A 58 -2.53 -18.55 -10.87
CA GLY A 58 -3.75 -17.74 -10.84
C GLY A 58 -4.09 -17.09 -12.19
N ARG A 59 -3.05 -16.70 -12.96
CA ARG A 59 -3.20 -16.02 -14.25
C ARG A 59 -4.02 -16.82 -15.30
N PRO A 60 -3.68 -18.07 -15.65
CA PRO A 60 -4.48 -18.85 -16.60
C PRO A 60 -5.88 -19.21 -16.07
N ALA A 61 -6.07 -19.27 -14.76
CA ALA A 61 -7.37 -19.47 -14.14
C ALA A 61 -8.25 -18.20 -14.14
N ASN A 62 -7.72 -17.07 -14.60
CA ASN A 62 -8.37 -15.75 -14.53
C ASN A 62 -8.82 -15.37 -13.11
N ASN A 63 -8.02 -15.75 -12.12
CA ASN A 63 -8.23 -15.45 -10.72
C ASN A 63 -7.76 -14.03 -10.40
N PHE A 64 -8.37 -13.07 -11.08
CA PHE A 64 -7.99 -11.68 -11.03
C PHE A 64 -8.42 -11.02 -9.72
N VAL A 65 -7.54 -10.16 -9.19
CA VAL A 65 -7.79 -9.34 -8.01
C VAL A 65 -7.51 -7.88 -8.37
N TYR A 66 -8.43 -7.02 -7.99
CA TYR A 66 -8.37 -5.57 -8.15
C TYR A 66 -8.47 -4.90 -6.77
N THR A 67 -7.64 -3.89 -6.53
CA THR A 67 -7.70 -3.06 -5.32
C THR A 67 -7.69 -1.59 -5.70
N ASP A 68 -8.47 -0.81 -4.99
CA ASP A 68 -8.48 0.65 -5.02
C ASP A 68 -8.30 1.12 -3.58
N LEU A 69 -7.11 1.65 -3.27
CA LEU A 69 -6.66 1.93 -1.90
C LEU A 69 -6.35 3.41 -1.71
N GLN A 70 -6.96 4.02 -0.71
CA GLN A 70 -6.59 5.33 -0.20
C GLN A 70 -5.75 5.17 1.07
N LEU A 71 -4.52 5.68 1.04
CA LEU A 71 -3.61 5.66 2.18
C LEU A 71 -3.58 7.05 2.82
N SER A 72 -3.77 7.14 4.13
CA SER A 72 -3.80 8.43 4.83
C SER A 72 -3.22 8.40 6.24
N THR A 73 -2.59 9.50 6.69
CA THR A 73 -2.18 9.70 8.09
C THR A 73 -2.45 11.11 8.57
N LYS A 74 -2.82 11.25 9.85
CA LYS A 74 -3.00 12.54 10.53
C LYS A 74 -1.74 12.99 11.28
N ASN A 75 -0.70 12.16 11.29
CA ASN A 75 0.52 12.45 12.02
C ASN A 75 1.73 11.92 11.23
N VAL A 76 2.18 12.72 10.27
CA VAL A 76 3.35 12.39 9.46
C VAL A 76 4.62 12.29 10.31
N GLY A 77 4.73 13.08 11.38
CA GLY A 77 5.86 13.05 12.30
C GLY A 77 5.99 11.69 12.99
N ALA A 78 4.90 11.17 13.56
CA ALA A 78 4.88 9.85 14.17
C ALA A 78 5.15 8.74 13.14
N MET A 79 4.59 8.87 11.93
CA MET A 79 4.81 7.93 10.84
C MET A 79 6.29 7.80 10.46
N VAL A 80 7.01 8.92 10.30
CA VAL A 80 8.42 8.89 9.87
C VAL A 80 9.40 8.57 11.01
N LEU A 81 9.04 8.90 12.26
CA LEU A 81 9.89 8.64 13.43
C LEU A 81 9.72 7.24 14.01
N ASN A 82 8.55 6.62 13.80
CA ASN A 82 8.25 5.28 14.28
C ASN A 82 7.79 4.41 13.10
N PRO A 83 8.65 3.50 12.59
CA PRO A 83 8.30 2.60 11.49
C PRO A 83 7.04 1.76 11.72
N LYS A 84 6.65 1.53 12.99
CA LYS A 84 5.44 0.79 13.34
C LYS A 84 4.18 1.66 13.38
N HIS A 85 4.29 2.98 13.26
CA HIS A 85 3.13 3.86 13.27
C HIS A 85 2.35 3.71 11.95
N PRO A 86 1.10 3.22 12.01
CA PRO A 86 0.36 2.89 10.80
C PRO A 86 -0.26 4.14 10.16
N MET A 87 -0.21 4.22 8.84
CA MET A 87 -1.20 4.94 8.04
C MET A 87 -2.48 4.09 7.98
N ARG A 88 -3.62 4.76 7.78
CA ARG A 88 -4.91 4.13 7.50
C ARG A 88 -5.00 3.72 6.02
N ILE A 89 -5.57 2.55 5.76
CA ILE A 89 -6.02 2.13 4.43
C ILE A 89 -7.55 2.14 4.40
N ASP A 90 -8.12 2.82 3.43
CA ASP A 90 -9.53 2.75 3.07
C ASP A 90 -9.65 2.33 1.59
N GLY A 91 -10.83 1.85 1.18
CA GLY A 91 -11.11 1.57 -0.23
C GLY A 91 -11.80 0.23 -0.44
N THR A 92 -11.56 -0.38 -1.59
CA THR A 92 -12.25 -1.60 -2.05
C THR A 92 -11.29 -2.64 -2.61
N CYS A 93 -11.65 -3.91 -2.46
CA CYS A 93 -10.95 -5.05 -3.01
C CYS A 93 -11.96 -5.96 -3.72
N SER A 94 -11.69 -6.29 -4.99
CA SER A 94 -12.62 -7.02 -5.86
C SER A 94 -11.97 -8.27 -6.41
N ALA A 95 -12.65 -9.41 -6.30
CA ALA A 95 -12.22 -10.67 -6.93
C ALA A 95 -13.38 -11.64 -7.13
N ALA A 96 -13.19 -12.64 -7.98
CA ALA A 96 -14.22 -13.64 -8.27
C ALA A 96 -14.74 -14.41 -7.03
N TRP A 97 -13.90 -14.58 -5.99
CA TRP A 97 -14.28 -15.33 -4.80
C TRP A 97 -15.21 -14.59 -3.84
N TRP A 98 -15.10 -13.26 -3.74
CA TRP A 98 -15.84 -12.46 -2.75
C TRP A 98 -16.63 -11.29 -3.36
N GLY A 99 -16.56 -11.08 -4.68
CA GLY A 99 -17.15 -9.92 -5.33
C GLY A 99 -16.43 -8.63 -4.95
N ASP A 100 -17.16 -7.51 -4.90
CA ASP A 100 -16.64 -6.20 -4.51
C ASP A 100 -16.79 -6.03 -3.00
N ALA A 101 -15.66 -5.99 -2.27
CA ALA A 101 -15.65 -5.88 -0.82
C ALA A 101 -15.02 -4.55 -0.36
N ALA A 102 -15.71 -3.86 0.55
CA ALA A 102 -15.16 -2.67 1.20
C ALA A 102 -14.16 -3.07 2.30
N ILE A 103 -13.10 -2.27 2.42
CA ILE A 103 -12.15 -2.41 3.51
C ILE A 103 -12.79 -1.88 4.80
N VAL A 104 -12.83 -2.72 5.83
CA VAL A 104 -13.45 -2.40 7.13
C VAL A 104 -12.42 -1.85 8.11
N ASN A 105 -11.20 -2.38 8.05
CA ASN A 105 -10.08 -1.94 8.88
C ASN A 105 -8.77 -2.19 8.15
N GLY A 106 -7.99 -1.15 7.89
CA GLY A 106 -6.76 -1.26 7.11
C GLY A 106 -5.64 -0.39 7.65
N THR A 107 -4.43 -0.94 7.62
CA THR A 107 -3.20 -0.30 8.08
C THR A 107 -2.07 -0.50 7.08
N PHE A 108 -1.32 0.57 6.84
CA PHE A 108 -0.12 0.58 6.03
C PHE A 108 1.06 1.07 6.86
N GLN A 109 2.19 0.37 6.81
CA GLN A 109 3.40 0.71 7.57
C GLN A 109 4.59 0.85 6.62
N ILE A 110 5.35 1.93 6.78
CA ILE A 110 6.51 2.22 5.95
C ILE A 110 7.82 1.84 6.64
N PHE A 111 8.77 1.35 5.85
CA PHE A 111 10.15 1.12 6.26
C PHE A 111 10.31 0.32 7.55
N VAL A 112 9.49 -0.72 7.70
CA VAL A 112 9.61 -1.66 8.81
C VAL A 112 10.76 -2.59 8.48
N ASN A 113 11.84 -2.48 9.26
CA ASN A 113 12.97 -3.39 9.17
C ASN A 113 12.58 -4.77 9.71
N ALA A 114 11.99 -5.59 8.85
CA ALA A 114 11.62 -6.98 9.14
C ALA A 114 12.66 -7.98 8.64
N SER A 115 13.75 -7.51 8.02
CA SER A 115 14.83 -8.34 7.53
C SER A 115 16.04 -8.23 8.47
N PRO A 116 16.77 -9.31 8.78
CA PRO A 116 18.08 -9.20 9.41
C PRO A 116 19.10 -8.48 8.50
N ASN A 117 18.74 -8.24 7.24
CA ASN A 117 19.55 -7.53 6.28
C ASN A 117 19.29 -6.00 6.36
N PRO A 118 20.26 -5.18 6.83
CA PRO A 118 20.07 -3.73 7.01
C PRO A 118 19.94 -2.95 5.69
N TYR A 119 19.97 -3.64 4.54
CA TYR A 119 19.85 -3.12 3.20
C TYR A 119 18.40 -3.22 2.68
N PHE A 120 17.49 -3.84 3.45
CA PHE A 120 16.11 -4.11 3.05
C PHE A 120 15.15 -3.50 4.06
N ASP A 121 14.23 -2.70 3.53
CA ASP A 121 13.06 -2.28 4.27
C ASP A 121 11.81 -2.77 3.55
N ASN A 122 10.75 -3.02 4.32
CA ASN A 122 9.48 -3.45 3.78
C ASN A 122 8.40 -2.40 4.01
N LEU A 123 7.53 -2.26 3.00
CA LEU A 123 6.24 -1.60 3.15
C LEU A 123 5.20 -2.67 3.41
N PHE A 124 4.50 -2.60 4.54
CA PHE A 124 3.50 -3.60 4.90
C PHE A 124 2.09 -3.07 4.72
N TYR A 125 1.27 -3.88 4.08
CA TYR A 125 -0.14 -3.65 3.87
C TYR A 125 -0.90 -4.73 4.66
N TYR A 126 -1.87 -4.31 5.44
CA TYR A 126 -2.74 -5.21 6.17
C TYR A 126 -4.14 -4.63 6.16
N TRP A 127 -5.14 -5.41 5.80
CA TRP A 127 -6.52 -4.99 5.97
C TRP A 127 -7.48 -6.16 6.15
N GLN A 128 -8.65 -5.86 6.67
CA GLN A 128 -9.78 -6.77 6.80
C GLN A 128 -10.94 -6.26 5.96
N MET A 129 -11.64 -7.19 5.32
CA MET A 129 -12.81 -6.93 4.49
C MET A 129 -13.91 -7.96 4.79
N ASP A 130 -15.14 -7.60 4.48
CA ASP A 130 -16.27 -8.53 4.52
C ASP A 130 -16.30 -9.34 3.21
N GLY A 131 -16.01 -10.64 3.31
CA GLY A 131 -16.02 -11.57 2.18
C GLY A 131 -17.39 -12.17 1.88
N GLY A 132 -18.47 -11.65 2.46
CA GLY A 132 -19.83 -12.16 2.27
C GLY A 132 -19.99 -13.55 2.87
N GLU A 133 -20.34 -14.54 2.05
CA GLU A 133 -20.52 -15.93 2.50
C GLU A 133 -19.24 -16.56 3.06
N LEU A 134 -18.06 -16.03 2.69
CA LEU A 134 -16.77 -16.48 3.22
C LEU A 134 -16.47 -15.92 4.63
N GLY A 135 -17.31 -15.01 5.12
CA GLY A 135 -17.08 -14.25 6.34
C GLY A 135 -15.93 -13.25 6.19
N THR A 136 -15.36 -12.82 7.31
CA THR A 136 -14.22 -11.89 7.29
C THR A 136 -13.02 -12.49 6.56
N LEU A 137 -12.40 -11.71 5.69
CA LEU A 137 -11.13 -12.04 5.05
C LEU A 137 -10.05 -11.07 5.56
N THR A 138 -8.89 -11.62 5.91
CA THR A 138 -7.69 -10.82 6.19
C THR A 138 -6.82 -10.81 4.95
N PHE A 139 -6.41 -9.62 4.53
CA PHE A 139 -5.43 -9.40 3.49
C PHE A 139 -4.11 -8.95 4.12
N TYR A 140 -3.02 -9.50 3.61
CA TYR A 140 -1.68 -9.08 3.97
C TYR A 140 -0.82 -8.99 2.73
N GLY A 141 -0.11 -7.89 2.57
CA GLY A 141 0.88 -7.76 1.52
C GLY A 141 2.12 -7.01 1.97
N PHE A 142 3.20 -7.19 1.21
CA PHE A 142 4.42 -6.43 1.42
C PHE A 142 5.10 -6.10 0.10
N LYS A 143 5.72 -4.92 0.07
CA LYS A 143 6.62 -4.50 -1.00
C LYS A 143 8.03 -4.45 -0.42
N ASN A 144 8.99 -4.98 -1.17
CA ASN A 144 10.39 -4.83 -0.84
C ASN A 144 10.86 -3.46 -1.32
N VAL A 145 11.67 -2.80 -0.52
CA VAL A 145 12.32 -1.55 -0.89
C VAL A 145 13.82 -1.76 -0.78
N THR A 146 14.47 -1.93 -1.92
CA THR A 146 15.93 -1.95 -2.03
C THR A 146 16.41 -0.69 -2.76
N ASP A 147 17.69 -0.33 -2.56
CA ASP A 147 18.47 0.62 -3.36
C ASP A 147 17.76 1.81 -4.06
N ASN A 148 17.87 3.00 -3.44
CA ASN A 148 17.63 4.34 -4.01
C ASN A 148 16.21 4.60 -4.56
N LEU A 149 15.38 5.19 -3.69
CA LEU A 149 13.95 5.49 -3.89
C LEU A 149 13.64 6.34 -5.13
N PHE A 150 14.64 7.00 -5.73
CA PHE A 150 14.45 7.93 -6.84
C PHE A 150 14.77 7.39 -8.24
N VAL A 151 15.61 6.36 -8.39
CA VAL A 151 16.16 5.99 -9.72
C VAL A 151 16.05 4.50 -10.06
N SER A 152 16.08 3.59 -9.08
CA SER A 152 16.04 2.13 -9.33
C SER A 152 14.78 1.43 -8.79
N VAL A 153 13.92 2.18 -8.10
CA VAL A 153 12.87 1.66 -7.22
C VAL A 153 11.51 1.48 -7.89
N VAL A 154 11.40 1.87 -9.15
CA VAL A 154 10.16 1.77 -9.90
C VAL A 154 9.69 0.31 -9.95
N ASN A 155 10.49 -0.66 -10.39
CA ASN A 155 9.97 -2.03 -10.54
C ASN A 155 9.65 -2.72 -9.21
N GLU A 156 10.41 -2.44 -8.15
CA GLU A 156 10.23 -3.07 -6.83
C GLU A 156 9.03 -2.48 -6.07
N GLN A 157 8.74 -1.18 -6.23
CA GLN A 157 7.56 -0.56 -5.62
C GLN A 157 6.25 -0.84 -6.36
N LEU A 158 6.34 -1.39 -7.57
CA LEU A 158 5.17 -1.77 -8.32
C LEU A 158 4.64 -3.15 -7.90
N LEU A 159 5.47 -4.01 -7.32
CA LEU A 159 5.07 -5.38 -6.99
C LEU A 159 4.69 -5.54 -5.51
N LEU A 160 3.46 -5.98 -5.26
CA LEU A 160 2.94 -6.34 -3.95
C LEU A 160 2.79 -7.86 -3.83
N TYR A 161 3.66 -8.47 -3.03
CA TYR A 161 3.52 -9.86 -2.62
C TYR A 161 2.33 -9.98 -1.67
N THR A 162 1.38 -10.86 -1.99
CA THR A 162 0.04 -10.85 -1.40
C THR A 162 -0.36 -12.21 -0.86
N ARG A 163 -0.92 -12.20 0.34
CA ARG A 163 -1.58 -13.34 1.01
C ARG A 163 -2.98 -12.94 1.45
N VAL A 164 -3.93 -13.85 1.31
CA VAL A 164 -5.30 -13.72 1.82
C VAL A 164 -5.61 -14.89 2.73
N TYR A 165 -6.26 -14.62 3.85
CA TYR A 165 -6.63 -15.60 4.85
C TYR A 165 -8.14 -15.60 5.07
N LYS A 166 -8.71 -16.77 5.35
CA LYS A 166 -10.08 -16.87 5.85
C LYS A 166 -10.10 -16.54 7.33
N GLY A 167 -11.06 -15.72 7.74
CA GLY A 167 -11.21 -15.23 9.10
C GLY A 167 -10.33 -14.02 9.42
N ALA A 168 -10.60 -13.42 10.58
CA ALA A 168 -9.84 -12.31 11.12
C ALA A 168 -8.52 -12.81 11.73
N VAL A 169 -7.46 -12.87 10.91
CA VAL A 169 -6.10 -13.20 11.38
C VAL A 169 -5.43 -11.95 11.95
N PRO A 170 -4.99 -11.96 13.23
CA PRO A 170 -4.24 -10.85 13.82
C PRO A 170 -2.91 -10.57 13.09
N ARG A 171 -2.50 -9.30 13.03
CA ARG A 171 -1.30 -8.85 12.31
C ARG A 171 0.00 -9.54 12.74
N ASP A 172 0.12 -9.92 14.01
CA ASP A 172 1.28 -10.63 14.57
C ASP A 172 1.28 -12.14 14.27
N GLN A 173 0.18 -12.68 13.74
CA GLN A 173 0.02 -14.09 13.41
C GLN A 173 0.04 -14.37 11.90
N VAL A 174 0.00 -13.34 11.04
CA VAL A 174 -0.04 -13.53 9.58
C VAL A 174 1.17 -14.32 9.04
N GLU A 175 2.35 -14.18 9.66
CA GLU A 175 3.56 -14.86 9.19
C GLU A 175 3.62 -16.34 9.57
N THR A 176 2.86 -16.76 10.59
CA THR A 176 2.81 -18.15 11.06
C THR A 176 1.51 -18.85 10.64
N THR A 177 0.55 -18.11 10.09
CA THR A 177 -0.72 -18.64 9.59
C THR A 177 -0.58 -19.04 8.14
N LYS A 178 -1.14 -20.19 7.77
CA LYS A 178 -1.18 -20.65 6.39
C LYS A 178 -2.18 -19.81 5.57
N PRO A 179 -1.75 -19.21 4.44
CA PRO A 179 -2.66 -18.40 3.64
C PRO A 179 -3.61 -19.29 2.83
N TRP A 180 -4.81 -18.79 2.61
CA TRP A 180 -5.79 -19.40 1.71
C TRP A 180 -5.46 -19.10 0.26
N LEU A 181 -5.13 -17.84 -0.04
CA LEU A 181 -4.65 -17.40 -1.36
C LEU A 181 -3.27 -16.78 -1.26
N MET A 182 -2.46 -16.96 -2.30
CA MET A 182 -1.15 -16.32 -2.46
C MET A 182 -0.99 -15.80 -3.89
N GLY A 183 -0.17 -14.77 -4.10
CA GLY A 183 0.21 -14.30 -5.42
C GLY A 183 0.75 -12.88 -5.41
N GLU A 184 0.64 -12.21 -6.54
CA GLU A 184 1.27 -10.91 -6.78
C GLU A 184 0.26 -9.93 -7.36
N LEU A 185 0.22 -8.71 -6.79
CA LEU A 185 -0.50 -7.58 -7.36
C LEU A 185 0.51 -6.54 -7.85
N ASN A 186 0.21 -5.92 -8.99
CA ASN A 186 1.04 -4.91 -9.60
C ASN A 186 0.31 -3.56 -9.54
N LEU A 187 1.01 -2.55 -9.04
CA LEU A 187 0.69 -1.15 -9.27
C LEU A 187 1.18 -0.79 -10.69
N TYR A 188 0.37 -0.08 -11.46
CA TYR A 188 0.81 0.38 -12.77
C TYR A 188 1.74 1.60 -12.62
N LEU A 189 2.83 1.65 -13.38
CA LEU A 189 3.82 2.73 -13.26
C LEU A 189 3.21 4.12 -13.48
N GLY A 190 2.30 4.25 -14.45
CA GLY A 190 1.59 5.51 -14.69
C GLY A 190 0.80 5.98 -13.47
N ASP A 191 0.14 5.05 -12.78
CA ASP A 191 -0.64 5.33 -11.58
C ASP A 191 0.26 5.63 -10.38
N PHE A 192 1.38 4.92 -10.24
CA PHE A 192 2.39 5.24 -9.23
C PHE A 192 2.90 6.68 -9.39
N VAL A 193 3.33 7.09 -10.58
CA VAL A 193 3.78 8.46 -10.82
C VAL A 193 2.63 9.45 -10.56
N ARG A 194 1.45 9.16 -11.09
CA ARG A 194 0.29 10.05 -10.98
C ARG A 194 -0.14 10.28 -9.54
N TYR A 195 -0.18 9.25 -8.71
CA TYR A 195 -0.79 9.32 -7.38
C TYR A 195 0.24 9.37 -6.25
N ASN A 196 1.35 8.64 -6.36
CA ASN A 196 2.38 8.58 -5.32
C ASN A 196 3.52 9.59 -5.50
N ILE A 197 3.71 10.16 -6.68
CA ILE A 197 4.71 11.23 -6.89
C ILE A 197 4.03 12.59 -7.07
N LEU A 198 3.12 12.70 -8.04
CA LEU A 198 2.49 13.97 -8.40
C LEU A 198 1.21 14.26 -7.62
N GLY A 199 0.46 13.21 -7.28
CA GLY A 199 -0.87 13.29 -6.67
C GLY A 199 -0.87 13.20 -5.15
N MET A 200 0.31 13.04 -4.52
CA MET A 200 0.42 12.96 -3.07
C MET A 200 0.04 14.32 -2.46
N ARG A 201 -0.90 14.28 -1.52
CA ARG A 201 -1.45 15.48 -0.89
C ARG A 201 -0.88 15.64 0.51
N PHE A 202 -0.54 16.88 0.84
CA PHE A 202 -0.05 17.25 2.16
C PHE A 202 -0.99 18.26 2.83
N GLY A 203 -1.34 18.02 4.08
CA GLY A 203 -2.18 18.91 4.88
C GLY A 203 -1.50 20.22 5.26
N SER A 204 -0.16 20.26 5.21
CA SER A 204 0.62 21.47 5.49
C SER A 204 2.02 21.43 4.84
N VAL A 205 2.66 22.59 4.71
CA VAL A 205 4.07 22.69 4.28
C VAL A 205 5.00 21.96 5.27
N GLY A 206 4.70 22.02 6.57
CA GLY A 206 5.45 21.27 7.58
C GLY A 206 5.40 19.77 7.33
N ALA A 207 4.22 19.24 7.00
CA ALA A 207 4.07 17.82 6.69
C ALA A 207 4.86 17.41 5.43
N LEU A 208 4.83 18.22 4.38
CA LEU A 208 5.64 18.02 3.18
C LEU A 208 7.14 18.01 3.51
N LEU A 209 7.63 18.97 4.30
CA LEU A 209 9.05 19.05 4.67
C LEU A 209 9.47 17.87 5.55
N THR A 210 8.65 17.47 6.53
CA THR A 210 8.92 16.30 7.37
C THR A 210 9.00 15.02 6.54
N PHE A 211 8.04 14.81 5.64
CA PHE A 211 8.03 13.66 4.74
C PHE A 211 9.24 13.68 3.79
N GLY A 212 9.49 14.82 3.13
CA GLY A 212 10.62 14.97 2.20
C GLY A 212 11.97 14.76 2.87
N ALA A 213 12.20 15.33 4.05
CA ALA A 213 13.43 15.15 4.81
C ALA A 213 13.67 13.67 5.19
N PHE A 214 12.61 12.97 5.60
CA PHE A 214 12.68 11.54 5.86
C PHE A 214 13.09 10.75 4.62
N PHE A 215 12.45 10.98 3.47
CA PHE A 215 12.80 10.30 2.22
C PHE A 215 14.25 10.57 1.80
N VAL A 216 14.72 11.82 1.89
CA VAL A 216 16.14 12.15 1.61
C VAL A 216 17.07 11.40 2.57
N GLY A 217 16.74 11.35 3.87
CA GLY A 217 17.50 10.60 4.86
C GLY A 217 17.59 9.10 4.55
N GLN A 218 16.47 8.48 4.15
CA GLN A 218 16.46 7.06 3.74
C GLN A 218 17.31 6.82 2.50
N ASN A 219 17.24 7.69 1.49
CA ASN A 219 18.08 7.58 0.30
C ASN A 219 19.57 7.70 0.62
N LEU A 220 19.96 8.66 1.46
CA LEU A 220 21.34 8.80 1.91
C LEU A 220 21.81 7.55 2.67
N ARG A 221 20.95 6.96 3.52
CA ARG A 221 21.24 5.71 4.22
C ARG A 221 21.48 4.58 3.21
N PHE A 222 20.60 4.37 2.24
CA PHE A 222 20.75 3.33 1.21
C PHE A 222 22.02 3.56 0.36
N MET A 223 22.31 4.79 -0.05
CA MET A 223 23.55 5.10 -0.80
C MET A 223 24.81 4.82 0.01
N LYS A 224 24.85 5.21 1.29
CA LYS A 224 25.99 4.94 2.18
C LYS A 224 26.21 3.43 2.32
N VAL A 225 25.13 2.70 2.53
CA VAL A 225 25.12 1.24 2.65
C VAL A 225 25.64 0.57 1.36
N LYS A 226 25.24 1.05 0.18
CA LYS A 226 25.77 0.60 -1.13
C LYS A 226 27.26 0.88 -1.29
N LEU A 227 27.72 2.07 -0.90
CA LEU A 227 29.12 2.49 -1.00
C LEU A 227 30.06 1.71 -0.07
N MET A 228 29.55 1.20 1.06
CA MET A 228 30.33 0.41 2.01
C MET A 228 30.50 -1.06 1.59
N GLY A 229 29.94 -1.45 0.44
CA GLY A 229 30.03 -2.81 -0.09
C GLY A 229 29.08 -3.77 0.63
N ARG A 230 28.29 -4.51 -0.15
CA ARG A 230 27.53 -5.66 0.36
C ARG A 230 28.56 -6.68 0.86
N PRO A 231 28.60 -7.05 2.16
CA PRO A 231 29.39 -8.22 2.55
C PRO A 231 28.87 -9.39 1.73
N ALA A 232 29.79 -10.17 1.14
CA ALA A 232 29.42 -11.37 0.42
C ALA A 232 28.51 -12.23 1.32
N PRO A 233 27.46 -12.88 0.78
CA PRO A 233 26.70 -13.82 1.58
C PRO A 233 27.69 -14.86 2.14
N ASP A 234 27.73 -14.98 3.47
CA ASP A 234 28.54 -16.00 4.14
C ASP A 234 28.13 -17.37 3.60
N GLU A 235 29.06 -18.08 2.94
CA GLU A 235 28.90 -19.46 2.46
C GLU A 235 28.85 -20.48 3.62
N THR A 236 28.54 -20.06 4.84
CA THR A 236 28.50 -20.92 6.04
C THR A 236 27.07 -21.15 6.50
N SER A 237 26.26 -21.75 5.64
CA SER A 237 25.03 -22.45 6.06
C SER A 237 24.81 -23.68 5.19
N SER A 238 25.82 -24.55 5.16
CA SER A 238 25.69 -25.94 4.74
C SER A 238 26.48 -26.80 5.72
N GLN A 239 25.87 -27.06 6.88
CA GLN A 239 26.11 -28.25 7.69
C GLN A 239 24.78 -28.69 8.31
#